data_AF-A0A7X7BHH6-F1
#
_entry.id   AF-A0A7X7BHH6-F1
#
_cell.length_a   1.000
_cell.length_b   1.000
_cell.length_c   1.000
_cell.angle_alpha   90.00
_cell.angle_beta   90.00
_cell.angle_gamma   90.00
#
_symmetry.space_group_name_H-M   'P 1'
#
loop_
_entity.id
_entity.type
_entity.pdbx_description
1 polymer ?
#
loop_
_entity_poly.entity_id
_entity_poly.type
_entity_poly.pdbx_seq_one_letter_code
_entity_poly.pdbx_strand_id
1 'polypeptide(L)'
;MSKTIEMQFDEEMLEYIQDLQLKTVAFGGYDRKDVYEQIRALINKARGVCCALTEAAVAEAERGVISNFGRQEVLESLGTQDTSFAAAYPDAGSTNEEMKIAESTIEALQRELQAVETEAQDARVREQKAVRALNQEKLEYQKELLKLQTDLEEIQQKNEELQKQRSEEEQRQDVMDQASAILREARLEGARLIDDSRARIDQEILLGRALRNEEESKAKRDIAVLSEELEELAQACLKHREYLRQSKALLTDVLEFAETGEDMAAAALEGSNSESTNAVLDRYEGRSEAGADRQAEYVTDEASSGLAAEELLAKDDPEGSAD
;
A
#
# COMPACT_ATOMS: atom_id res chain seq x y z
N MET A 1 1.91 -69.26 23.46
CA MET A 1 1.00 -69.00 22.32
C MET A 1 1.63 -67.86 21.54
N SER A 2 2.11 -68.13 20.33
CA SER A 2 2.65 -67.08 19.44
C SER A 2 1.54 -66.09 19.14
N LYS A 3 1.73 -64.80 19.46
CA LYS A 3 0.77 -63.76 19.07
C LYS A 3 0.74 -63.75 17.53
N THR A 4 -0.45 -63.82 16.93
CA THR A 4 -0.61 -63.70 15.49
C THR A 4 -0.10 -62.33 15.03
N ILE A 5 0.46 -62.30 13.81
CA ILE A 5 1.17 -61.13 13.24
C ILE A 5 0.28 -59.88 13.22
N GLU A 6 -1.00 -60.06 12.88
CA GLU A 6 -2.02 -58.99 12.90
C GLU A 6 -2.17 -58.39 14.30
N MET A 7 -2.11 -59.22 15.33
CA MET A 7 -2.30 -58.82 16.71
C MET A 7 -1.13 -57.99 17.25
N GLN A 8 0.09 -58.21 16.75
CA GLN A 8 1.27 -57.40 17.11
C GLN A 8 1.25 -56.04 16.42
N PHE A 9 0.80 -55.99 15.17
CA PHE A 9 0.65 -54.75 14.42
C PHE A 9 -0.44 -53.86 15.02
N ASP A 10 -1.60 -54.45 15.37
CA ASP A 10 -2.71 -53.71 15.96
C ASP A 10 -2.37 -53.13 17.35
N GLU A 11 -1.59 -53.86 18.16
CA GLU A 11 -1.18 -53.43 19.50
C GLU A 11 -0.26 -52.18 19.43
N GLU A 12 0.72 -52.17 18.51
CA GLU A 12 1.60 -51.00 18.32
C GLU A 12 0.88 -49.81 17.67
N MET A 13 -0.05 -50.07 16.74
CA MET A 13 -0.84 -49.01 16.10
C MET A 13 -1.84 -48.36 17.07
N LEU A 14 -2.42 -49.13 17.99
CA LEU A 14 -3.36 -48.62 19.01
C LEU A 14 -2.67 -47.73 20.05
N GLU A 15 -1.48 -48.11 20.53
CA GLU A 15 -0.69 -47.30 21.47
C GLU A 15 -0.36 -45.93 20.86
N TYR A 16 -0.01 -45.91 19.57
CA TYR A 16 0.31 -44.67 18.86
C TYR A 16 -0.90 -43.75 18.61
N ILE A 17 -2.07 -44.32 18.28
CA ILE A 17 -3.31 -43.54 18.10
C ILE A 17 -3.71 -42.87 19.43
N GLN A 18 -3.54 -43.56 20.55
CA GLN A 18 -3.80 -43.00 21.88
C GLN A 18 -2.83 -41.86 22.22
N ASP A 19 -1.55 -41.99 21.88
CA ASP A 19 -0.53 -40.95 22.08
C ASP A 19 -0.78 -39.70 21.22
N LEU A 20 -1.27 -39.90 20.00
CA LEU A 20 -1.70 -38.81 19.10
C LEU A 20 -2.94 -38.09 19.67
N GLN A 21 -3.92 -38.83 20.19
CA GLN A 21 -5.12 -38.29 20.82
C GLN A 21 -4.81 -37.51 22.12
N LEU A 22 -3.83 -37.94 22.91
CA LEU A 22 -3.40 -37.25 24.12
C LEU A 22 -2.78 -35.88 23.82
N LYS A 23 -2.00 -35.77 22.74
CA LYS A 23 -1.41 -34.49 22.30
C LYS A 23 -2.44 -33.51 21.72
N THR A 24 -3.54 -34.01 21.16
CA THR A 24 -4.61 -33.17 20.61
C THR A 24 -5.43 -32.45 21.68
N VAL A 25 -5.67 -33.12 22.80
CA VAL A 25 -6.46 -32.56 23.90
C VAL A 25 -5.63 -31.59 24.76
N ALA A 26 -4.31 -31.80 24.86
CA ALA A 26 -3.43 -31.00 25.71
C ALA A 26 -2.95 -29.66 25.09
N PHE A 27 -2.91 -29.51 23.76
CA PHE A 27 -2.22 -28.36 23.12
C PHE A 27 -3.01 -27.55 22.07
N GLY A 28 -4.34 -27.72 21.96
CA GLY A 28 -5.19 -26.74 21.28
C GLY A 28 -5.07 -26.64 19.75
N GLY A 29 -4.43 -27.61 19.09
CA GLY A 29 -4.34 -27.69 17.63
C GLY A 29 -2.99 -28.25 17.16
N TYR A 30 -2.96 -28.79 15.94
CA TYR A 30 -1.73 -29.35 15.36
C TYR A 30 -0.98 -28.33 14.51
N ASP A 31 0.34 -28.22 14.71
CA ASP A 31 1.23 -27.68 13.67
C ASP A 31 1.34 -28.72 12.55
N ARG A 32 1.08 -28.28 11.32
CA ARG A 32 0.97 -29.16 10.14
C ARG A 32 2.29 -29.90 9.91
N LYS A 33 3.43 -29.25 10.17
CA LYS A 33 4.76 -29.82 9.95
C LYS A 33 5.06 -30.96 10.93
N ASP A 34 4.70 -30.80 12.20
CA ASP A 34 4.91 -31.83 13.24
C ASP A 34 4.09 -33.09 12.96
N VAL A 35 2.86 -32.94 12.47
CA VAL A 35 2.01 -34.08 12.09
C VAL A 35 2.60 -34.85 10.91
N TYR A 36 3.10 -34.15 9.89
CA TYR A 36 3.74 -34.81 8.75
C TYR A 36 5.03 -35.53 9.14
N GLU A 37 5.83 -34.96 10.03
CA GLU A 37 7.05 -35.62 10.52
C GLU A 37 6.73 -36.85 11.38
N GLN A 38 5.72 -36.77 12.23
CA GLN A 38 5.27 -37.89 13.06
C GLN A 38 4.66 -39.03 12.21
N ILE A 39 3.84 -38.71 11.21
CA ILE A 39 3.32 -39.70 10.25
C ILE A 39 4.48 -40.35 9.46
N ARG A 40 5.48 -39.57 9.04
CA ARG A 40 6.64 -40.10 8.33
C ARG A 40 7.48 -41.02 9.22
N ALA A 41 7.67 -40.67 10.49
CA ALA A 41 8.33 -41.52 11.48
C ALA A 41 7.56 -42.83 11.69
N LEU A 42 6.23 -42.78 11.74
CA LEU A 42 5.35 -43.95 11.87
C LEU A 42 5.49 -44.90 10.67
N ILE A 43 5.42 -44.38 9.44
CA ILE A 43 5.56 -45.20 8.22
C ILE A 43 6.92 -45.88 8.19
N ASN A 44 7.98 -45.18 8.61
CA ASN A 44 9.32 -45.76 8.68
C ASN A 44 9.43 -46.85 9.76
N LYS A 45 8.78 -46.67 10.91
CA LYS A 45 8.76 -47.68 11.99
C LYS A 45 7.95 -48.91 11.59
N ALA A 46 6.78 -48.73 10.96
CA ALA A 46 5.97 -49.81 10.41
C ALA A 46 6.71 -50.59 9.30
N ARG A 47 7.47 -49.90 8.45
CA ARG A 47 8.36 -50.56 7.48
C ARG A 47 9.43 -51.42 8.17
N GLY A 48 10.03 -50.93 9.26
CA GLY A 48 10.99 -51.69 10.04
C GLY A 48 10.39 -52.98 10.63
N VAL A 49 9.18 -52.90 11.17
CA VAL A 49 8.45 -54.07 11.70
C VAL A 49 8.12 -55.06 10.59
N CYS A 50 7.62 -54.59 9.44
CA CYS A 50 7.35 -55.46 8.28
C CYS A 50 8.63 -56.14 7.76
N CYS A 51 9.75 -55.42 7.67
CA CYS A 51 11.03 -55.99 7.25
C CYS A 51 11.50 -57.08 8.21
N ALA A 52 11.49 -56.82 9.52
CA ALA A 52 11.87 -57.80 10.54
C ALA A 52 10.97 -59.05 10.52
N LEU A 53 9.68 -58.88 10.25
CA LEU A 53 8.72 -59.98 10.12
C LEU A 53 8.95 -60.80 8.83
N THR A 54 9.26 -60.15 7.71
CA THR A 54 9.61 -60.87 6.47
C THR A 54 10.90 -61.65 6.61
N GLU A 55 11.91 -61.11 7.31
CA GLU A 55 13.16 -61.81 7.58
C GLU A 55 12.93 -63.04 8.49
N ALA A 56 12.07 -62.91 9.51
CA ALA A 56 11.70 -64.03 10.37
C ALA A 56 10.93 -65.13 9.62
N ALA A 57 9.98 -64.77 8.75
CA ALA A 57 9.21 -65.72 7.95
C ALA A 57 10.06 -66.45 6.89
N VAL A 58 11.02 -65.76 6.27
CA VAL A 58 11.99 -66.36 5.35
C VAL A 58 12.90 -67.35 6.08
N ALA A 59 13.41 -66.98 7.26
CA ALA A 59 14.24 -67.88 8.07
C ALA A 59 13.47 -69.14 8.54
N GLU A 60 12.17 -69.04 8.77
CA GLU A 60 11.32 -70.18 9.15
C GLU A 60 11.00 -71.08 7.93
N ALA A 61 10.79 -70.49 6.75
CA ALA A 61 10.63 -71.22 5.49
C ALA A 61 11.91 -71.97 5.10
N GLU A 62 13.09 -71.37 5.28
CA GLU A 62 14.38 -72.02 5.01
C GLU A 62 14.63 -73.23 5.94
N ARG A 63 14.16 -73.19 7.20
CA ARG A 63 14.18 -74.35 8.10
C ARG A 63 13.21 -75.46 7.65
N GLY A 64 12.05 -75.11 7.09
CA GLY A 64 11.07 -76.07 6.58
C GLY A 64 11.52 -76.80 5.30
N VAL A 65 12.25 -76.11 4.42
CA VAL A 65 12.75 -76.69 3.15
C VAL A 65 13.87 -77.72 3.40
N ILE A 66 14.70 -77.53 4.42
CA ILE A 66 15.75 -78.52 4.79
C ILE A 66 15.15 -79.81 5.36
N SER A 67 13.96 -79.75 5.99
CA SER A 67 13.28 -80.93 6.54
C SER A 67 12.63 -81.84 5.48
N ASN A 68 12.27 -81.29 4.31
CA ASN A 68 11.56 -82.06 3.27
C ASN A 68 12.50 -82.76 2.27
N PHE A 69 13.79 -82.40 2.25
CA PHE A 69 14.81 -83.12 1.47
C PHE A 69 15.34 -84.39 2.15
N GLY A 70 14.92 -84.69 3.39
CA GLY A 70 15.40 -85.84 4.17
C GLY A 70 14.59 -87.15 4.01
N ARG A 71 13.52 -87.19 3.22
CA ARG A 71 12.68 -88.40 3.04
C ARG A 71 12.77 -88.97 1.63
N GLN A 72 13.96 -89.49 1.30
CA GLN A 72 14.21 -90.33 0.15
C GLN A 72 14.21 -91.80 0.59
N GLU A 73 13.03 -92.32 0.94
CA GLU A 73 12.88 -93.65 1.56
C GLU A 73 11.87 -94.56 0.82
N VAL A 74 11.65 -94.35 -0.49
CA VAL A 74 10.66 -95.14 -1.29
C VAL A 74 11.30 -95.94 -2.43
N LEU A 75 12.65 -95.99 -2.52
CA LEU A 75 13.35 -96.67 -3.62
C LEU A 75 14.10 -97.95 -3.23
N GLU A 76 13.93 -98.47 -2.01
CA GLU A 76 14.55 -99.73 -1.55
C GLU A 76 13.58 -100.93 -1.47
N SER A 77 12.30 -100.78 -1.85
CA SER A 77 11.29 -101.85 -1.70
C SER A 77 11.04 -102.71 -2.96
N LEU A 78 11.96 -102.75 -3.93
CA LEU A 78 11.73 -103.44 -5.23
C LEU A 78 12.88 -104.40 -5.61
N GLY A 79 13.42 -105.11 -4.63
CA GLY A 79 14.60 -105.95 -4.83
C GLY A 79 14.68 -107.20 -3.97
N THR A 80 13.64 -108.04 -3.91
CA THR A 80 13.79 -109.44 -3.47
C THR A 80 12.76 -110.38 -4.11
N GLN A 81 13.29 -111.31 -4.92
CA GLN A 81 12.92 -112.73 -5.02
C GLN A 81 11.47 -113.09 -5.43
N ASP A 82 11.30 -113.67 -6.64
CA ASP A 82 11.17 -115.13 -6.73
C ASP A 82 11.17 -115.63 -8.19
N THR A 83 12.23 -116.35 -8.53
CA THR A 83 12.35 -117.20 -9.71
C THR A 83 11.85 -118.60 -9.35
N SER A 84 10.57 -118.89 -9.57
CA SER A 84 10.04 -120.27 -9.55
C SER A 84 8.62 -120.33 -10.09
N PHE A 85 8.46 -120.28 -11.41
CA PHE A 85 7.22 -120.77 -12.05
C PHE A 85 7.52 -121.44 -13.38
N ALA A 86 8.28 -122.53 -13.31
CA ALA A 86 8.50 -123.48 -14.41
C ALA A 86 8.00 -124.86 -13.98
N ALA A 87 6.73 -124.98 -13.62
CA ALA A 87 6.09 -126.26 -13.32
C ALA A 87 4.56 -126.17 -13.42
N ALA A 88 4.04 -125.76 -14.58
CA ALA A 88 2.66 -126.03 -14.97
C ALA A 88 2.54 -125.83 -16.49
N TYR A 89 2.70 -126.90 -17.26
CA TYR A 89 2.01 -126.96 -18.55
C TYR A 89 0.54 -127.22 -18.22
N PRO A 90 -0.40 -126.30 -18.51
CA PRO A 90 -1.76 -126.74 -18.71
C PRO A 90 -1.89 -127.28 -20.14
N ASP A 91 -2.73 -128.28 -20.20
CA ASP A 91 -3.36 -128.91 -21.35
C ASP A 91 -3.48 -128.04 -22.62
N ALA A 92 -3.29 -128.62 -23.79
CA ALA A 92 -3.30 -127.94 -25.11
C ALA A 92 -4.68 -127.35 -25.51
N GLY A 93 -5.68 -127.41 -24.62
CA GLY A 93 -6.96 -126.70 -24.71
C GLY A 93 -7.08 -125.44 -23.83
N SER A 94 -6.20 -125.23 -22.84
CA SER A 94 -6.25 -124.11 -21.87
C SER A 94 -5.59 -122.82 -22.38
N THR A 95 -4.58 -122.97 -23.23
CA THR A 95 -3.83 -121.86 -23.83
C THR A 95 -4.70 -120.97 -24.72
N ASN A 96 -5.78 -121.52 -25.27
CA ASN A 96 -6.65 -120.80 -26.20
C ASN A 96 -7.64 -119.86 -25.49
N GLU A 97 -8.06 -120.20 -24.27
CA GLU A 97 -8.88 -119.31 -23.44
C GLU A 97 -8.03 -118.21 -22.80
N GLU A 98 -6.84 -118.54 -22.29
CA GLU A 98 -5.87 -117.56 -21.78
C GLU A 98 -5.42 -116.58 -22.87
N MET A 99 -5.22 -117.05 -24.10
CA MET A 99 -4.89 -116.20 -25.25
C MET A 99 -6.06 -115.28 -25.64
N LYS A 100 -7.32 -115.75 -25.60
CA LYS A 100 -8.50 -114.90 -25.80
C LYS A 100 -8.66 -113.85 -24.70
N ILE A 101 -8.39 -114.21 -23.44
CA ILE A 101 -8.42 -113.26 -22.33
C ILE A 101 -7.33 -112.21 -22.54
N ALA A 102 -6.10 -112.63 -22.88
CA ALA A 102 -4.99 -111.74 -23.16
C ALA A 102 -5.29 -110.79 -24.34
N GLU A 103 -5.83 -111.29 -25.45
CA GLU A 103 -6.28 -110.48 -26.59
C GLU A 103 -7.35 -109.46 -26.18
N SER A 104 -8.34 -109.86 -25.38
CA SER A 104 -9.37 -108.93 -24.88
C SER A 104 -8.80 -107.86 -23.96
N THR A 105 -7.80 -108.19 -23.13
CA THR A 105 -7.12 -107.21 -22.26
C THR A 105 -6.24 -106.27 -23.05
N ILE A 106 -5.57 -106.74 -24.11
CA ILE A 106 -4.78 -105.90 -25.00
C ILE A 106 -5.69 -104.93 -25.75
N GLU A 107 -6.84 -105.39 -26.25
CA GLU A 107 -7.83 -104.50 -26.88
C GLU A 107 -8.40 -103.47 -25.90
N ALA A 108 -8.69 -103.88 -24.65
CA ALA A 108 -9.17 -102.96 -23.62
C ALA A 108 -8.12 -101.89 -23.29
N LEU A 109 -6.86 -102.28 -23.11
CA LEU A 109 -5.75 -101.36 -22.88
C LEU A 109 -5.50 -100.45 -24.09
N GLN A 110 -5.64 -100.94 -25.32
CA GLN A 110 -5.53 -100.10 -26.52
C GLN A 110 -6.65 -99.05 -26.60
N ARG A 111 -7.89 -99.40 -26.22
CA ARG A 111 -9.00 -98.43 -26.14
C ARG A 111 -8.75 -97.40 -25.03
N GLU A 112 -8.28 -97.82 -23.86
CA GLU A 112 -7.92 -96.90 -22.77
C GLU A 112 -6.77 -95.98 -23.19
N LEU A 113 -5.74 -96.50 -23.86
CA LEU A 113 -4.60 -95.71 -24.31
C LEU A 113 -5.02 -94.68 -25.36
N GLN A 114 -5.90 -95.04 -26.30
CA GLN A 114 -6.52 -94.09 -27.23
C GLN A 114 -7.41 -93.05 -26.53
N ALA A 115 -8.15 -93.43 -25.49
CA ALA A 115 -8.95 -92.50 -24.69
C ALA A 115 -8.06 -91.50 -23.93
N VAL A 116 -6.95 -91.96 -23.35
CA VAL A 116 -5.96 -91.11 -22.67
C VAL A 116 -5.24 -90.20 -23.66
N GLU A 117 -4.92 -90.68 -24.86
CA GLU A 117 -4.30 -89.86 -25.92
C GLU A 117 -5.25 -88.74 -26.40
N THR A 118 -6.53 -89.05 -26.59
CA THR A 118 -7.53 -88.03 -26.97
C THR A 118 -7.77 -87.03 -25.85
N GLU A 119 -7.87 -87.47 -24.59
CA GLU A 119 -7.98 -86.58 -23.43
C GLU A 119 -6.74 -85.69 -23.26
N ALA A 120 -5.54 -86.22 -23.48
CA ALA A 120 -4.30 -85.46 -23.45
C ALA A 120 -4.22 -84.41 -24.58
N GLN A 121 -4.72 -84.73 -25.78
CA GLN A 121 -4.84 -83.76 -26.87
C GLN A 121 -5.85 -82.65 -26.53
N ASP A 122 -7.01 -83.00 -25.99
CA ASP A 122 -8.02 -82.03 -25.55
C ASP A 122 -7.51 -81.12 -24.43
N ALA A 123 -6.77 -81.67 -23.46
CA ALA A 123 -6.13 -80.90 -22.40
C ALA A 123 -5.12 -79.89 -22.97
N ARG A 124 -4.30 -80.29 -23.96
CA ARG A 124 -3.37 -79.38 -24.66
C ARG A 124 -4.09 -78.26 -25.41
N VAL A 125 -5.23 -78.55 -26.04
CA VAL A 125 -6.04 -77.52 -26.72
C VAL A 125 -6.62 -76.52 -25.71
N ARG A 126 -7.12 -76.99 -24.57
CA ARG A 126 -7.62 -76.12 -23.49
C ARG A 126 -6.50 -75.24 -22.92
N GLU A 127 -5.33 -75.81 -22.68
CA GLU A 127 -4.15 -75.09 -22.21
C GLU A 127 -3.74 -74.00 -23.21
N GLN A 128 -3.61 -74.34 -24.51
CA GLN A 128 -3.29 -73.35 -25.54
C GLN A 128 -4.32 -72.22 -25.62
N LYS A 129 -5.61 -72.53 -25.44
CA LYS A 129 -6.67 -71.52 -25.40
C LYS A 129 -6.52 -70.60 -24.19
N ALA A 130 -6.23 -71.15 -23.01
CA ALA A 130 -6.00 -70.37 -21.80
C ALA A 130 -4.76 -69.47 -21.92
N VAL A 131 -3.66 -70.00 -22.46
CA VAL A 131 -2.43 -69.22 -22.72
C VAL A 131 -2.69 -68.06 -23.70
N ARG A 132 -3.49 -68.29 -24.75
CA ARG A 132 -3.89 -67.22 -25.68
C ARG A 132 -4.72 -66.14 -25.00
N ALA A 133 -5.68 -66.52 -24.16
CA ALA A 133 -6.50 -65.56 -23.41
C ALA A 133 -5.64 -64.71 -22.45
N LEU A 134 -4.77 -65.35 -21.66
CA LEU A 134 -3.83 -64.65 -20.77
C LEU A 134 -2.89 -63.69 -21.52
N ASN A 135 -2.42 -64.08 -22.69
CA ASN A 135 -1.57 -63.20 -23.51
C ASN A 135 -2.35 -62.00 -24.07
N GLN A 136 -3.65 -62.13 -24.35
CA GLN A 136 -4.50 -61.01 -24.76
C GLN A 136 -4.72 -60.05 -23.59
N GLU A 137 -5.08 -60.54 -22.41
CA GLU A 137 -5.24 -59.72 -21.20
C GLU A 137 -3.94 -58.99 -20.87
N LYS A 138 -2.79 -59.68 -20.92
CA LYS A 138 -1.48 -59.06 -20.71
C LYS A 138 -1.22 -57.91 -21.68
N LEU A 139 -1.62 -58.06 -22.95
CA LEU A 139 -1.47 -57.01 -23.96
C LEU A 139 -2.40 -55.82 -23.67
N GLU A 140 -3.61 -56.06 -23.18
CA GLU A 140 -4.55 -55.02 -22.78
C GLU A 140 -4.03 -54.23 -21.59
N TYR A 141 -3.54 -54.91 -20.55
CA TYR A 141 -2.90 -54.26 -19.41
C TYR A 141 -1.67 -53.43 -19.81
N GLN A 142 -0.87 -53.91 -20.75
CA GLN A 142 0.27 -53.13 -21.28
C GLN A 142 -0.20 -51.85 -21.99
N LYS A 143 -1.29 -51.91 -22.75
CA LYS A 143 -1.86 -50.72 -23.40
C LYS A 143 -2.43 -49.73 -22.38
N GLU A 144 -3.09 -50.22 -21.34
CA GLU A 144 -3.61 -49.36 -20.26
C GLU A 144 -2.48 -48.70 -19.47
N LEU A 145 -1.42 -49.44 -19.16
CA LEU A 145 -0.22 -48.88 -18.51
C LEU A 145 0.40 -47.75 -19.35
N LEU A 146 0.52 -47.93 -20.66
CA LEU A 146 1.02 -46.88 -21.55
C LEU A 146 0.11 -45.64 -21.54
N LYS A 147 -1.22 -45.82 -21.57
CA LYS A 147 -2.16 -44.69 -21.46
C LYS A 147 -2.03 -43.96 -20.13
N LEU A 148 -1.94 -44.69 -19.03
CA LEU A 148 -1.77 -44.09 -17.71
C LEU A 148 -0.43 -43.35 -17.59
N GLN A 149 0.62 -43.84 -18.24
CA GLN A 149 1.90 -43.15 -18.32
C GLN A 149 1.78 -41.83 -19.10
N THR A 150 1.11 -41.83 -20.26
CA THR A 150 0.90 -40.59 -21.03
C THR A 150 0.05 -39.59 -20.26
N ASP A 151 -1.02 -40.04 -19.59
CA ASP A 151 -1.88 -39.16 -18.80
C ASP A 151 -1.12 -38.54 -17.60
N LEU A 152 -0.24 -39.33 -16.96
CA LEU A 152 0.63 -38.83 -15.89
C LEU A 152 1.59 -37.74 -16.39
N GLU A 153 2.21 -37.94 -17.55
CA GLU A 153 3.09 -36.95 -18.17
C GLU A 153 2.33 -35.65 -18.50
N GLU A 154 1.12 -35.75 -19.06
CA GLU A 154 0.28 -34.58 -19.32
C GLU A 154 -0.10 -33.83 -18.05
N ILE A 155 -0.44 -34.55 -16.98
CA ILE A 155 -0.79 -33.94 -15.68
C ILE A 155 0.44 -33.27 -15.05
N GLN A 156 1.63 -33.86 -15.20
CA GLN A 156 2.88 -33.26 -14.74
C GLN A 156 3.17 -31.95 -15.48
N GLN A 157 3.07 -31.94 -16.82
CA GLN A 157 3.24 -30.73 -17.62
C GLN A 157 2.24 -29.64 -17.23
N LYS A 158 0.94 -29.99 -17.08
CA LYS A 158 -0.09 -29.04 -16.63
C LYS A 158 0.19 -28.49 -15.23
N ASN A 159 0.73 -29.30 -14.31
CA ASN A 159 1.10 -28.84 -12.99
C ASN A 159 2.28 -27.85 -13.04
N GLU A 160 3.29 -28.11 -13.88
CA GLU A 160 4.42 -27.19 -14.06
C GLU A 160 3.96 -25.85 -14.65
N GLU A 161 3.08 -25.89 -15.65
CA GLU A 161 2.47 -24.68 -16.23
C GLU A 161 1.65 -23.90 -15.19
N LEU A 162 0.82 -24.57 -14.40
CA LEU A 162 0.03 -23.93 -13.34
C LEU A 162 0.91 -23.35 -12.22
N GLN A 163 2.01 -24.03 -11.87
CA GLN A 163 2.98 -23.49 -10.91
C GLN A 163 3.65 -22.22 -11.44
N LYS A 164 4.01 -22.21 -12.72
CA LYS A 164 4.56 -21.02 -13.38
C LYS A 164 3.55 -19.88 -13.38
N GLN A 165 2.31 -20.13 -13.82
CA GLN A 165 1.22 -19.13 -13.80
C GLN A 165 0.99 -18.58 -12.40
N ARG A 166 0.95 -19.45 -11.39
CA ARG A 166 0.81 -19.04 -9.99
C ARG A 166 1.94 -18.12 -9.54
N SER A 167 3.18 -18.42 -9.91
CA SER A 167 4.33 -17.56 -9.56
C SER A 167 4.28 -16.19 -10.28
N GLU A 168 3.78 -16.14 -11.51
CA GLU A 168 3.58 -14.89 -12.26
C GLU A 168 2.44 -14.05 -11.65
N GLU A 169 1.36 -14.69 -11.21
CA GLU A 169 0.27 -14.01 -10.49
C GLU A 169 0.70 -13.47 -9.14
N GLU A 170 1.52 -14.23 -8.39
CA GLU A 170 2.10 -13.77 -7.11
C GLU A 170 2.98 -12.53 -7.32
N GLN A 171 3.85 -12.53 -8.34
CA GLN A 171 4.63 -11.35 -8.72
C GLN A 171 3.75 -10.16 -9.11
N ARG A 172 2.66 -10.39 -9.86
CA ARG A 172 1.71 -9.32 -10.20
C ARG A 172 1.02 -8.76 -8.96
N GLN A 173 0.67 -9.61 -8.00
CA GLN A 173 0.08 -9.18 -6.74
C GLN A 173 1.04 -8.31 -5.94
N ASP A 174 2.32 -8.70 -5.84
CA ASP A 174 3.35 -7.90 -5.17
C ASP A 174 3.51 -6.51 -5.81
N VAL A 175 3.51 -6.44 -7.15
CA VAL A 175 3.58 -5.17 -7.88
C VAL A 175 2.34 -4.30 -7.61
N MET A 176 1.16 -4.91 -7.56
CA MET A 176 -0.08 -4.19 -7.22
C MET A 176 -0.05 -3.66 -5.78
N ASP A 177 0.45 -4.46 -4.83
CA ASP A 177 0.58 -4.06 -3.44
C ASP A 177 1.59 -2.91 -3.29
N GLN A 178 2.73 -2.96 -3.99
CA GLN A 178 3.69 -1.85 -4.07
C GLN A 178 3.06 -0.58 -4.66
N ALA A 179 2.34 -0.69 -5.78
CA ALA A 179 1.66 0.44 -6.40
C ALA A 179 0.60 1.04 -5.45
N SER A 180 -0.12 0.19 -4.71
CA SER A 180 -1.10 0.63 -3.72
C SER A 180 -0.46 1.39 -2.55
N ALA A 181 0.73 0.96 -2.11
CA ALA A 181 1.51 1.62 -1.07
C ALA A 181 1.97 3.02 -1.51
N ILE A 182 2.50 3.13 -2.73
CA ILE A 182 2.91 4.42 -3.32
C ILE A 182 1.72 5.36 -3.43
N LEU A 183 0.57 4.88 -3.93
CA LEU A 183 -0.64 5.70 -4.02
C LEU A 183 -1.14 6.16 -2.65
N ARG A 184 -1.03 5.31 -1.62
CA ARG A 184 -1.38 5.67 -0.25
C ARG A 184 -0.45 6.75 0.29
N GLU A 185 0.85 6.62 0.06
CA GLU A 185 1.85 7.62 0.47
C GLU A 185 1.64 8.96 -0.23
N ALA A 186 1.46 8.96 -1.54
CA ALA A 186 1.17 10.17 -2.33
C ALA A 186 -0.12 10.87 -1.88
N ARG A 187 -1.15 10.11 -1.45
CA ARG A 187 -2.37 10.69 -0.88
C ARG A 187 -2.12 11.35 0.47
N LEU A 188 -1.30 10.73 1.33
CA LEU A 188 -0.94 11.30 2.63
C LEU A 188 -0.08 12.56 2.45
N GLU A 189 0.86 12.55 1.52
CA GLU A 189 1.68 13.71 1.19
C GLU A 189 0.84 14.84 0.58
N GLY A 190 -0.08 14.51 -0.34
CA GLY A 190 -1.03 15.47 -0.89
C GLY A 190 -1.91 16.11 0.18
N ALA A 191 -2.39 15.33 1.16
CA ALA A 191 -3.15 15.85 2.29
C ALA A 191 -2.31 16.81 3.15
N ARG A 192 -1.06 16.44 3.46
CA ARG A 192 -0.12 17.31 4.21
C ARG A 192 0.13 18.63 3.49
N LEU A 193 0.37 18.60 2.17
CA LEU A 193 0.58 19.80 1.37
C LEU A 193 -0.64 20.73 1.38
N ILE A 194 -1.85 20.18 1.33
CA ILE A 194 -3.09 20.96 1.41
C ILE A 194 -3.20 21.63 2.78
N ASP A 195 -2.97 20.89 3.87
CA ASP A 195 -3.06 21.42 5.22
C ASP A 195 -1.99 22.49 5.47
N ASP A 196 -0.75 22.28 5.02
CA ASP A 196 0.33 23.27 5.08
C ASP A 196 -0.01 24.53 4.26
N SER A 197 -0.58 24.36 3.06
CA SER A 197 -1.00 25.49 2.22
C SER A 197 -2.12 26.29 2.88
N ARG A 198 -3.10 25.62 3.50
CA ARG A 198 -4.16 26.28 4.27
C ARG A 198 -3.60 27.07 5.44
N ALA A 199 -2.66 26.49 6.20
CA ALA A 199 -2.02 27.17 7.31
C ALA A 199 -1.28 28.46 6.87
N ARG A 200 -0.58 28.40 5.72
CA ARG A 200 0.08 29.59 5.13
C ARG A 200 -0.92 30.65 4.70
N ILE A 201 -1.99 30.26 4.02
CA ILE A 201 -3.07 31.19 3.60
C ILE A 201 -3.69 31.86 4.83
N ASP A 202 -4.00 31.10 5.88
CA ASP A 202 -4.56 31.66 7.11
C ASP A 202 -3.59 32.65 7.78
N GLN A 203 -2.30 32.34 7.78
CA GLN A 203 -1.26 33.25 8.28
C GLN A 203 -1.17 34.54 7.45
N GLU A 204 -1.17 34.46 6.12
CA GLU A 204 -1.17 35.62 5.23
C GLU A 204 -2.42 36.49 5.42
N ILE A 205 -3.60 35.87 5.59
CA ILE A 205 -4.85 36.58 5.89
C ILE A 205 -4.73 37.33 7.22
N LEU A 206 -4.18 36.69 8.25
CA LEU A 206 -3.98 37.31 9.56
C LEU A 206 -3.00 38.49 9.49
N LEU A 207 -1.87 38.32 8.81
CA LEU A 207 -0.90 39.39 8.58
C LEU A 207 -1.51 40.55 7.78
N GLY A 208 -2.23 40.26 6.70
CA GLY A 208 -2.91 41.27 5.90
C GLY A 208 -4.05 41.99 6.64
N ARG A 209 -4.66 41.37 7.66
CA ARG A 209 -5.59 42.05 8.57
C ARG A 209 -4.85 42.93 9.57
N ALA A 210 -3.73 42.46 10.12
CA ALA A 210 -2.92 43.22 11.06
C ALA A 210 -2.35 44.50 10.41
N LEU A 211 -1.79 44.39 9.19
CA LEU A 211 -1.28 45.53 8.42
C LEU A 211 -2.37 46.55 8.12
N ARG A 212 -3.55 46.09 7.66
CA ARG A 212 -4.69 46.99 7.42
C ARG A 212 -5.14 47.72 8.68
N ASN A 213 -5.19 47.03 9.82
CA ASN A 213 -5.54 47.66 11.10
C ASN A 213 -4.49 48.70 11.52
N GLU A 214 -3.21 48.45 11.25
CA GLU A 214 -2.13 49.39 11.52
C GLU A 214 -2.22 50.63 10.63
N GLU A 215 -2.44 50.44 9.32
CA GLU A 215 -2.68 51.52 8.36
C GLU A 215 -3.91 52.35 8.73
N GLU A 216 -5.04 51.70 9.07
CA GLU A 216 -6.26 52.38 9.51
C GLU A 216 -6.01 53.14 10.81
N SER A 217 -5.24 52.58 11.74
CA SER A 217 -4.87 53.26 12.99
C SER A 217 -3.98 54.47 12.74
N LYS A 218 -3.05 54.39 11.78
CA LYS A 218 -2.21 55.51 11.37
C LYS A 218 -3.06 56.61 10.71
N ALA A 219 -3.92 56.25 9.76
CA ALA A 219 -4.82 57.20 9.12
C ALA A 219 -5.76 57.89 10.13
N LYS A 220 -6.26 57.16 11.14
CA LYS A 220 -7.05 57.75 12.23
C LYS A 220 -6.26 58.77 13.05
N ARG A 221 -4.99 58.51 13.33
CA ARG A 221 -4.11 59.47 14.02
C ARG A 221 -3.89 60.71 13.16
N ASP A 222 -3.59 60.54 11.87
CA ASP A 222 -3.35 61.65 10.95
C ASP A 222 -4.61 62.53 10.81
N ILE A 223 -5.79 61.92 10.70
CA ILE A 223 -7.08 62.64 10.70
C ILE A 223 -7.29 63.42 12.00
N ALA A 224 -6.95 62.84 13.16
CA ALA A 224 -7.10 63.50 14.44
C ALA A 224 -6.21 64.75 14.53
N VAL A 225 -4.94 64.65 14.10
CA VAL A 225 -4.01 65.79 14.03
C VAL A 225 -4.55 66.89 13.11
N LEU A 226 -4.95 66.53 11.88
CA LEU A 226 -5.52 67.51 10.94
C LEU A 226 -6.81 68.16 11.45
N SER A 227 -7.61 67.43 12.23
CA SER A 227 -8.83 67.97 12.83
C SER A 227 -8.51 68.99 13.92
N GLU A 228 -7.50 68.72 14.74
CA GLU A 228 -7.00 69.66 15.76
C GLU A 228 -6.43 70.93 15.10
N GLU A 229 -5.59 70.79 14.07
CA GLU A 229 -5.08 71.93 13.30
C GLU A 229 -6.20 72.78 12.66
N LEU A 230 -7.25 72.12 12.16
CA LEU A 230 -8.42 72.82 11.59
C LEU A 230 -9.18 73.58 12.67
N GLU A 231 -9.36 73.00 13.86
CA GLU A 231 -9.97 73.70 15.00
C GLU A 231 -9.14 74.90 15.45
N GLU A 232 -7.81 74.77 15.54
CA GLU A 232 -6.91 75.88 15.85
C GLU A 232 -7.00 77.00 14.81
N LEU A 233 -6.99 76.65 13.52
CA LEU A 233 -7.14 77.61 12.43
C LEU A 233 -8.52 78.31 12.46
N ALA A 234 -9.59 77.57 12.74
CA ALA A 234 -10.92 78.13 12.90
C ALA A 234 -10.98 79.12 14.07
N GLN A 235 -10.36 78.80 15.21
CA GLN A 235 -10.23 79.73 16.35
C GLN A 235 -9.41 80.97 15.99
N ALA A 236 -8.31 80.82 15.25
CA ALA A 236 -7.50 81.95 14.77
C ALA A 236 -8.32 82.86 13.84
N CYS A 237 -9.14 82.29 12.95
CA CYS A 237 -10.02 83.04 12.07
C CYS A 237 -11.10 83.82 12.86
N LEU A 238 -11.65 83.23 13.92
CA LEU A 238 -12.59 83.92 14.81
C LEU A 238 -11.93 85.12 15.49
N LYS A 239 -10.71 84.94 16.04
CA LYS A 239 -9.93 86.04 16.63
C LYS A 239 -9.65 87.15 15.61
N HIS A 240 -9.21 86.80 14.39
CA HIS A 240 -9.02 87.78 13.32
C HIS A 240 -10.30 88.53 12.96
N ARG A 241 -11.44 87.85 12.90
CA ARG A 241 -12.74 88.49 12.65
C ARG A 241 -13.13 89.45 13.78
N GLU A 242 -12.81 89.13 15.03
CA GLU A 242 -12.98 90.04 16.17
C GLU A 242 -12.09 91.27 16.06
N TYR A 243 -10.81 91.10 15.74
CA TYR A 243 -9.90 92.22 15.49
C TYR A 243 -10.41 93.14 14.37
N LEU A 244 -10.92 92.57 13.26
CA LEU A 244 -11.52 93.35 12.18
C LEU A 244 -12.77 94.12 12.63
N ARG A 245 -13.62 93.53 13.49
CA ARG A 245 -14.76 94.24 14.08
C ARG A 245 -14.31 95.40 14.97
N GLN A 246 -13.31 95.18 15.82
CA GLN A 246 -12.75 96.21 16.70
C GLN A 246 -12.12 97.35 15.90
N SER A 247 -11.32 97.04 14.89
CA SER A 247 -10.72 98.03 13.98
C SER A 247 -11.78 98.83 13.24
N LYS A 248 -12.85 98.19 12.76
CA LYS A 248 -13.97 98.88 12.12
C LYS A 248 -14.68 99.84 13.10
N ALA A 249 -14.91 99.41 14.34
CA ALA A 249 -15.50 100.28 15.37
C ALA A 249 -14.61 101.49 15.62
N LEU A 250 -13.31 101.28 15.83
CA LEU A 250 -12.34 102.35 16.07
C LEU A 250 -12.22 103.33 14.88
N LEU A 251 -12.27 102.83 13.64
CA LEU A 251 -12.35 103.69 12.45
C LEU A 251 -13.62 104.52 12.42
N THR A 252 -14.75 103.97 12.87
CA THR A 252 -16.02 104.71 12.97
C THR A 252 -15.90 105.81 14.02
N ASP A 253 -15.34 105.51 15.19
CA ASP A 253 -15.09 106.49 16.25
C ASP A 253 -14.15 107.61 15.79
N VAL A 254 -13.09 107.28 15.03
CA VAL A 254 -12.16 108.27 14.46
C VAL A 254 -12.86 109.15 13.42
N LEU A 255 -13.73 108.58 12.60
CA LEU A 255 -14.53 109.35 11.63
C LEU A 255 -15.51 110.27 12.34
N GLU A 256 -16.25 109.78 13.35
CA GLU A 256 -17.13 110.61 14.18
C GLU A 256 -16.34 111.73 14.90
N PHE A 257 -15.16 111.43 15.43
CA PHE A 257 -14.30 112.45 16.03
C PHE A 257 -13.85 113.48 14.99
N ALA A 258 -13.46 113.06 13.79
CA ALA A 258 -13.08 113.95 12.70
C ALA A 258 -14.26 114.86 12.29
N GLU A 259 -15.47 114.31 12.15
CA GLU A 259 -16.69 115.10 11.90
C GLU A 259 -16.92 116.14 13.01
N THR A 260 -16.84 115.75 14.28
CA THR A 260 -16.96 116.74 15.38
C THR A 260 -15.84 117.78 15.39
N GLY A 261 -14.63 117.41 14.96
CA GLY A 261 -13.50 118.33 14.80
C GLY A 261 -13.72 119.30 13.65
N GLU A 262 -14.27 118.84 12.54
CA GLU A 262 -14.71 119.68 11.42
C GLU A 262 -15.85 120.62 11.85
N ASP A 263 -16.83 120.14 12.61
CA ASP A 263 -17.91 120.96 13.19
C ASP A 263 -17.36 122.01 14.17
N MET A 264 -16.39 121.65 15.02
CA MET A 264 -15.73 122.59 15.93
C MET A 264 -14.87 123.61 15.18
N ALA A 265 -14.17 123.20 14.11
CA ALA A 265 -13.40 124.09 13.26
C ALA A 265 -14.32 125.03 12.47
N ALA A 266 -15.47 124.54 11.98
CA ALA A 266 -16.50 125.35 11.34
C ALA A 266 -17.12 126.36 12.32
N ALA A 267 -17.43 125.94 13.56
CA ALA A 267 -17.92 126.82 14.62
C ALA A 267 -16.87 127.87 15.05
N ALA A 268 -15.59 127.50 15.09
CA ALA A 268 -14.50 128.44 15.35
C ALA A 268 -14.28 129.43 14.20
N LEU A 269 -14.49 129.02 12.96
CA LEU A 269 -14.48 129.89 11.77
C LEU A 269 -15.70 130.83 11.73
N GLU A 270 -16.88 130.36 12.11
CA GLU A 270 -18.06 131.22 12.26
C GLU A 270 -17.92 132.21 13.43
N GLY A 271 -17.29 131.80 14.54
CA GLY A 271 -16.92 132.70 15.64
C GLY A 271 -15.87 133.75 15.23
N SER A 272 -14.83 133.33 14.51
CA SER A 272 -13.72 134.19 14.04
C SER A 272 -14.15 135.19 12.94
N ASN A 273 -15.14 134.85 12.11
CA ASN A 273 -15.67 135.77 11.10
C ASN A 273 -16.67 136.81 11.66
N SER A 274 -17.00 136.75 12.96
CA SER A 274 -17.90 137.72 13.61
C SER A 274 -17.21 138.75 14.50
N GLU A 275 -15.94 138.53 14.89
CA GLU A 275 -15.17 139.49 15.68
C GLU A 275 -13.69 139.49 15.22
N SER A 276 -13.21 140.63 14.70
CA SER A 276 -11.79 140.93 14.37
C SER A 276 -11.33 140.82 12.90
N THR A 277 -12.16 141.21 11.93
CA THR A 277 -11.70 141.54 10.56
C THR A 277 -11.36 143.03 10.36
N ASN A 278 -10.59 143.66 11.28
CA ASN A 278 -10.24 145.09 11.10
C ASN A 278 -8.94 145.63 11.75
N ALA A 279 -7.93 144.81 12.08
CA ALA A 279 -6.74 145.38 12.75
C ALA A 279 -5.36 144.72 12.53
N VAL A 280 -5.10 144.00 11.44
CA VAL A 280 -3.73 143.50 11.16
C VAL A 280 -3.35 143.61 9.67
N LEU A 281 -3.81 144.68 9.00
CA LEU A 281 -3.46 145.01 7.61
C LEU A 281 -2.45 146.17 7.52
N ASP A 282 -1.38 146.18 8.32
CA ASP A 282 -0.35 147.23 8.16
C ASP A 282 1.07 146.92 8.72
N ARG A 283 1.43 145.66 8.95
CA ARG A 283 2.84 145.29 9.21
C ARG A 283 3.17 143.95 8.59
N TYR A 284 3.64 143.99 7.35
CA TYR A 284 4.85 143.33 6.85
C TYR A 284 4.75 143.22 5.32
N GLU A 285 4.74 144.38 4.65
CA GLU A 285 5.28 144.50 3.31
C GLU A 285 6.82 144.58 3.43
N GLY A 286 7.54 143.73 2.67
CA GLY A 286 8.89 144.06 2.20
C GLY A 286 10.08 143.17 2.61
N ARG A 287 10.10 141.89 2.19
CA ARG A 287 11.21 141.19 1.49
C ARG A 287 10.93 139.68 1.47
N SER A 288 10.57 139.01 0.36
CA SER A 288 11.27 138.89 -0.95
C SER A 288 12.70 138.41 -0.72
N GLU A 289 13.16 137.22 -1.09
CA GLU A 289 12.76 136.23 -2.10
C GLU A 289 13.66 134.99 -1.88
N ALA A 290 13.18 133.79 -2.24
CA ALA A 290 13.87 132.83 -3.15
C ALA A 290 13.64 131.34 -2.82
N GLY A 291 13.08 130.62 -3.82
CA GLY A 291 13.19 129.17 -4.03
C GLY A 291 12.13 128.33 -3.32
N ALA A 292 10.96 127.98 -3.87
CA ALA A 292 10.58 127.45 -5.19
C ALA A 292 11.10 126.03 -5.51
N ASP A 293 10.12 125.15 -5.78
CA ASP A 293 10.16 123.87 -6.51
C ASP A 293 10.69 122.64 -5.74
N ARG A 294 10.13 121.42 -5.83
CA ARG A 294 8.98 120.85 -6.55
C ARG A 294 8.70 119.42 -6.03
N GLN A 295 7.42 119.06 -6.08
CA GLN A 295 6.81 117.78 -6.53
C GLN A 295 7.43 116.40 -6.21
N ALA A 296 6.52 115.51 -5.78
CA ALA A 296 6.33 114.10 -6.19
C ALA A 296 7.54 113.16 -6.12
N GLU A 297 7.42 111.92 -5.65
CA GLU A 297 6.76 110.86 -6.40
C GLU A 297 6.80 109.54 -5.59
N TYR A 298 5.88 108.67 -5.99
CA TYR A 298 5.52 107.32 -5.55
C TYR A 298 6.65 106.25 -5.51
N VAL A 299 6.26 105.06 -4.97
CA VAL A 299 6.70 103.68 -5.36
C VAL A 299 8.04 103.22 -4.72
N THR A 300 8.22 102.02 -4.13
CA THR A 300 7.47 100.75 -4.04
C THR A 300 8.02 99.85 -2.93
N ASP A 301 7.19 98.92 -2.48
CA ASP A 301 7.56 97.63 -1.88
C ASP A 301 8.61 96.87 -2.72
N GLU A 302 9.54 96.20 -2.05
CA GLU A 302 9.94 94.80 -2.30
C GLU A 302 11.03 94.39 -1.30
N ALA A 303 10.62 93.92 -0.13
CA ALA A 303 11.49 93.17 0.77
C ALA A 303 11.29 91.67 0.47
N SER A 304 12.14 91.13 -0.42
CA SER A 304 12.28 89.69 -0.60
C SER A 304 12.91 89.08 0.65
N SER A 305 12.10 88.44 1.49
CA SER A 305 12.54 87.65 2.65
C SER A 305 12.33 86.18 2.38
N GLY A 306 13.42 85.50 2.04
CA GLY A 306 13.79 84.13 2.43
C GLY A 306 12.68 83.08 2.54
N LEU A 307 12.55 82.26 1.50
CA LEU A 307 12.21 80.84 1.64
C LEU A 307 13.50 80.04 1.52
N ALA A 308 14.01 79.59 2.65
CA ALA A 308 15.02 78.55 2.75
C ALA A 308 14.51 77.52 3.76
N ALA A 309 14.12 76.35 3.27
CA ALA A 309 14.25 75.04 3.92
C ALA A 309 13.37 74.03 3.16
N GLU A 310 13.92 73.42 2.12
CA GLU A 310 13.55 72.05 1.79
C GLU A 310 14.86 71.26 1.77
N GLU A 311 15.04 70.53 2.87
CA GLU A 311 16.15 69.63 3.15
C GLU A 311 15.69 68.21 2.82
N LEU A 312 16.64 67.41 2.31
CA LEU A 312 16.67 65.94 2.35
C LEU A 312 15.78 65.16 1.36
N LEU A 313 16.43 64.63 0.32
CA LEU A 313 16.51 63.17 0.17
C LEU A 313 17.72 62.79 -0.67
N ALA A 314 18.74 62.32 0.04
CA ALA A 314 19.90 61.66 -0.50
C ALA A 314 19.76 60.15 -0.26
N LYS A 315 20.18 59.39 -1.29
CA LYS A 315 20.59 57.98 -1.30
C LYS A 315 19.46 56.94 -1.24
N ASP A 316 19.35 56.12 -2.28
CA ASP A 316 20.04 54.82 -2.31
C ASP A 316 19.93 54.19 -3.71
N ASP A 317 21.10 53.96 -4.32
CA ASP A 317 21.40 52.82 -5.18
C ASP A 317 22.45 52.00 -4.39
N PRO A 318 22.81 50.75 -4.75
CA PRO A 318 22.09 49.63 -5.35
C PRO A 318 22.34 48.33 -4.56
N GLU A 319 21.79 47.19 -5.02
CA GLU A 319 22.39 45.83 -5.07
C GLU A 319 21.33 44.73 -4.90
N GLY A 320 21.42 43.70 -5.75
CA GLY A 320 20.46 42.62 -5.86
C GLY A 320 20.76 41.39 -5.00
N SER A 321 19.98 40.33 -5.23
CA SER A 321 20.37 38.91 -5.28
C SER A 321 19.14 38.02 -5.16
N ALA A 322 19.14 36.90 -5.91
CA ALA A 322 18.40 35.63 -5.73
C ALA A 322 16.87 35.71 -5.52
N ASP A 323 16.02 35.11 -6.37
CA ASP A 323 15.94 33.69 -6.76
C ASP A 323 15.33 33.50 -8.16
#